data_AF-A0A8T5PQ35-F1
#
_entry.id   AF-A0A8T5PQ35-F1
#
_cell.length_a   1.000
_cell.length_b   1.000
_cell.length_c   1.000
_cell.angle_alpha   90.00
_cell.angle_beta   90.00
_cell.angle_gamma   90.00
#
_symmetry.space_group_name_H-M   'P 1'
#
loop_
_entity.id
_entity.type
_entity.pdbx_description
1 polymer ?
#
loop_
_entity_poly.entity_id
_entity_poly.type
_entity_poly.pdbx_seq_one_letter_code
_entity_poly.pdbx_strand_id
1 'polypeptide(L)'
;MAKKNNRSKSKSKKSLKKSKFGKTIAILVLLVIIVVLAVFGSMKLLAIKKAHNVAVVNDVKITAEELDKHYNFIFFIMGYPEEYKQIITKDAILEQLINEKLLLEEAAKQGIDVDNEDVDKRIKEMLNQNLLTEEQFKDRLSEGGFSFDDFENYFKNQLVMSEFLNETLFSEIEISDSEIEEYYEKNKESYIAKEEQIRARHILIETEEEAQDILKELRKGVDFAELAEERSIGPSSARGGDLGFFSKGTMVKEFEDAVFDLRIGGISDPIKTDFGWHVIKRESDIISFEEAKESIKNILLVEKQKKAFENYLTKLKANSEILIDYGNGLELMETEFEESIEDEDIEEEDVEDTCIGNYGVSKDTIIFYHANWCSYCNSMKSVVEDLEEEGYKFFWAETSKEEGMIVRECFNDVLQGGIPEFICAGTYAYKIGAMSKTTLRDFAERCRN
;
A
#
# COMPACT_ATOMS: atom_id res chain seq x y z
N MET A 1 81.75 62.53 -31.07
CA MET A 1 81.91 63.76 -31.88
C MET A 1 81.27 63.54 -33.26
N ALA A 2 80.85 64.62 -33.92
CA ALA A 2 80.17 64.75 -35.23
C ALA A 2 78.63 64.61 -35.19
N LYS A 3 77.88 65.72 -35.07
CA LYS A 3 77.46 66.73 -36.09
C LYS A 3 76.41 66.20 -37.10
N LYS A 4 75.21 66.77 -36.93
CA LYS A 4 74.20 67.22 -37.92
C LYS A 4 74.35 66.68 -39.35
N ASN A 5 73.26 66.11 -39.87
CA ASN A 5 72.83 66.42 -41.23
C ASN A 5 71.31 66.58 -41.32
N ASN A 6 70.91 67.55 -42.14
CA ASN A 6 69.61 68.22 -42.14
C ASN A 6 68.92 68.02 -43.50
N ARG A 7 67.59 68.18 -43.49
CA ARG A 7 66.64 68.44 -44.60
C ARG A 7 66.07 67.30 -45.45
N SER A 8 64.82 66.95 -45.12
CA SER A 8 63.56 67.29 -45.83
C SER A 8 63.49 67.15 -47.37
N LYS A 9 62.50 66.36 -47.80
CA LYS A 9 61.53 66.51 -48.93
C LYS A 9 60.56 65.32 -48.77
N SER A 10 59.27 65.30 -49.09
CA SER A 10 58.24 66.21 -49.58
C SER A 10 56.93 65.39 -49.59
N LYS A 11 55.82 66.06 -49.24
CA LYS A 11 54.39 65.65 -49.22
C LYS A 11 53.92 64.60 -50.26
N SER A 12 53.03 63.71 -49.81
CA SER A 12 51.90 63.19 -50.59
C SER A 12 50.72 62.83 -49.65
N LYS A 13 49.73 63.73 -49.55
CA LYS A 13 48.41 63.41 -49.00
C LYS A 13 47.66 62.53 -50.02
N LYS A 14 47.51 61.22 -49.74
CA LYS A 14 46.55 60.37 -50.45
C LYS A 14 45.24 60.32 -49.66
N SER A 15 44.21 60.94 -50.22
CA SER A 15 42.83 60.82 -49.76
C SER A 15 42.36 59.37 -49.89
N LEU A 16 42.01 58.73 -48.78
CA LEU A 16 41.30 57.45 -48.78
C LEU A 16 39.89 57.67 -49.34
N LYS A 17 39.65 57.27 -50.59
CA LYS A 17 38.30 57.18 -51.15
C LYS A 17 37.50 56.18 -50.30
N LYS A 18 36.50 56.67 -49.57
CA LYS A 18 35.52 55.82 -48.86
C LYS A 18 34.86 54.90 -49.89
N SER A 19 35.17 53.62 -49.81
CA SER A 19 34.59 52.58 -50.66
C SER A 19 33.07 52.53 -50.43
N LYS A 20 32.28 52.81 -51.47
CA LYS A 20 30.82 52.59 -51.45
C LYS A 20 30.48 51.12 -51.16
N PHE A 21 31.40 50.20 -51.47
CA PHE A 21 31.24 48.75 -51.30
C PHE A 21 31.13 48.32 -49.83
N GLY A 22 31.87 48.97 -48.92
CA GLY A 22 31.81 48.66 -47.50
C GLY A 22 30.49 49.09 -46.83
N LYS A 23 29.85 50.16 -47.33
CA LYS A 23 28.54 50.61 -46.82
C LYS A 23 27.42 49.66 -47.24
N THR A 24 27.45 49.13 -48.46
CA THR A 24 26.43 48.18 -48.94
C THR A 24 26.48 46.85 -48.20
N ILE A 25 27.69 46.34 -47.91
CA ILE A 25 27.87 45.12 -47.11
C ILE A 25 27.42 45.33 -45.67
N ALA A 26 27.76 46.46 -45.05
CA ALA A 26 27.32 46.77 -43.68
C ALA A 26 25.79 46.89 -43.56
N ILE A 27 25.12 47.46 -44.57
CA ILE A 27 23.65 47.55 -44.61
C ILE A 27 23.02 46.16 -44.78
N LEU A 28 23.58 45.30 -45.64
CA LEU A 28 23.08 43.94 -45.82
C LEU A 28 23.25 43.08 -44.56
N VAL A 29 24.40 43.19 -43.86
CA VAL A 29 24.62 42.47 -42.60
C VAL A 29 23.67 42.96 -41.51
N LEU A 30 23.44 44.27 -41.41
CA LEU A 30 22.48 44.82 -40.44
C LEU A 30 21.04 44.37 -40.75
N LEU A 31 20.65 44.34 -42.03
CA LEU A 31 19.33 43.84 -42.45
C LEU A 31 19.17 42.35 -42.15
N VAL A 32 20.20 41.53 -42.36
CA VAL A 32 20.17 40.10 -42.01
C VAL A 32 20.06 39.94 -40.49
N ILE A 33 20.79 40.72 -39.68
CA ILE A 33 20.68 40.66 -38.22
C ILE A 33 19.28 41.10 -37.76
N ILE A 34 18.70 42.14 -38.36
CA ILE A 34 17.34 42.58 -38.03
C ILE A 34 16.31 41.52 -38.43
N VAL A 35 16.46 40.86 -39.58
CA VAL A 35 15.58 39.76 -39.99
C VAL A 35 15.77 38.55 -39.08
N VAL A 36 17.00 38.20 -38.70
CA VAL A 36 17.27 37.11 -37.73
C VAL A 36 16.69 37.45 -36.36
N LEU A 37 16.84 38.69 -35.87
CA LEU A 37 16.26 39.14 -34.60
C LEU A 37 14.72 39.27 -34.68
N ALA A 38 14.16 39.62 -35.83
CA ALA A 38 12.72 39.64 -36.05
C ALA A 38 12.15 38.22 -36.14
N VAL A 39 12.85 37.29 -36.80
CA VAL A 39 12.48 35.87 -36.89
C VAL A 39 12.61 35.19 -35.53
N PHE A 40 13.73 35.35 -34.82
CA PHE A 40 13.93 34.83 -33.45
C PHE A 40 13.05 35.55 -32.42
N GLY A 41 12.79 36.86 -32.60
CA GLY A 41 11.89 37.64 -31.77
C GLY A 41 10.43 37.24 -31.97
N SER A 42 10.02 36.93 -33.21
CA SER A 42 8.69 36.40 -33.52
C SER A 42 8.53 34.93 -33.11
N MET A 43 9.62 34.14 -33.10
CA MET A 43 9.60 32.76 -32.62
C MET A 43 9.43 32.67 -31.10
N LYS A 44 9.92 33.64 -30.34
CA LYS A 44 9.66 33.75 -28.89
C LYS A 44 8.30 34.34 -28.53
N LEU A 45 7.61 35.01 -29.46
CA LEU A 45 6.32 35.66 -29.19
C LEU A 45 5.08 34.81 -29.54
N LEU A 46 5.25 33.60 -30.09
CA LEU A 46 4.14 32.75 -30.56
C LEU A 46 4.06 31.37 -29.88
N ALA A 47 4.59 31.25 -28.66
CA ALA A 47 4.35 30.08 -27.82
C ALA A 47 4.20 30.48 -26.34
N ILE A 48 3.32 31.43 -26.03
CA ILE A 48 2.64 31.38 -24.73
C ILE A 48 1.60 30.27 -24.89
N LYS A 49 2.03 29.01 -24.72
CA LYS A 49 1.10 27.89 -24.56
C LYS A 49 0.33 28.23 -23.28
N LYS A 50 -0.91 28.70 -23.42
CA LYS A 50 -1.77 28.99 -22.26
C LYS A 50 -1.78 27.71 -21.42
N ALA A 51 -1.38 27.81 -20.15
CA ALA A 51 -1.32 26.64 -19.27
C ALA A 51 -2.69 25.96 -19.30
N HIS A 52 -2.70 24.69 -19.71
CA HIS A 52 -3.90 23.88 -19.75
C HIS A 52 -4.13 23.37 -18.32
N ASN A 53 -5.21 23.83 -17.71
CA ASN A 53 -5.62 23.36 -16.39
C ASN A 53 -6.42 22.07 -16.58
N VAL A 54 -6.03 21.02 -15.88
CA VAL A 54 -6.73 19.73 -15.86
C VAL A 54 -7.73 19.65 -14.72
N ALA A 55 -7.52 20.46 -13.67
CA ALA A 55 -8.52 20.68 -12.63
C ALA A 55 -8.39 22.08 -11.99
N VAL A 56 -9.44 22.49 -11.31
CA VAL A 56 -9.48 23.65 -10.41
C VAL A 56 -10.16 23.21 -9.12
N VAL A 57 -9.49 23.42 -7.99
CA VAL A 57 -9.97 23.10 -6.65
C VAL A 57 -10.12 24.42 -5.90
N ASN A 58 -11.36 24.86 -5.68
CA ASN A 58 -11.70 26.21 -5.26
C ASN A 58 -11.04 27.24 -6.20
N ASP A 59 -10.05 27.99 -5.72
CA ASP A 59 -9.27 28.95 -6.53
C ASP A 59 -7.92 28.40 -7.02
N VAL A 60 -7.55 27.18 -6.62
CA VAL A 60 -6.25 26.55 -6.90
C VAL A 60 -6.32 25.75 -8.20
N LYS A 61 -5.47 26.10 -9.17
CA LYS A 61 -5.41 25.43 -10.48
C LYS A 61 -4.38 24.31 -10.46
N ILE A 62 -4.76 23.16 -11.01
CA ILE A 62 -3.86 22.04 -11.29
C ILE A 62 -3.62 22.02 -12.80
N THR A 63 -2.36 22.19 -13.21
CA THR A 63 -1.99 22.21 -14.64
C THR A 63 -1.65 20.81 -15.15
N ALA A 64 -1.79 20.57 -16.45
CA ALA A 64 -1.37 19.31 -17.08
C ALA A 64 0.13 19.01 -16.84
N GLU A 65 0.96 20.06 -16.81
CA GLU A 65 2.39 19.93 -16.54
C GLU A 65 2.67 19.54 -15.08
N GLU A 66 1.93 20.11 -14.13
CA GLU A 66 2.00 19.72 -12.71
C GLU A 66 1.56 18.26 -12.52
N LEU A 67 0.43 17.87 -13.12
CA LEU A 67 -0.04 16.49 -13.08
C LEU A 67 1.01 15.53 -13.68
N ASP A 68 1.56 15.85 -14.84
CA ASP A 68 2.59 15.03 -15.49
C ASP A 68 3.85 14.90 -14.64
N LYS A 69 4.30 16.00 -14.03
CA LYS A 69 5.46 16.01 -13.16
C LYS A 69 5.21 15.17 -11.91
N HIS A 70 4.07 15.37 -11.24
CA HIS A 70 3.72 14.65 -10.02
C HIS A 70 3.52 13.15 -10.30
N TYR A 71 2.86 12.79 -11.41
CA TYR A 71 2.69 11.41 -11.86
C TYR A 71 4.05 10.70 -11.98
N ASN A 72 5.00 11.29 -12.70
CA ASN A 72 6.33 10.70 -12.85
C ASN A 72 7.12 10.69 -11.53
N PHE A 73 6.92 11.71 -10.68
CA PHE A 73 7.59 11.82 -9.39
C PHE A 73 7.16 10.70 -8.43
N ILE A 74 5.86 10.42 -8.33
CA ILE A 74 5.33 9.35 -7.49
C ILE A 74 5.85 7.98 -7.96
N PHE A 75 5.83 7.72 -9.27
CA PHE A 75 6.43 6.50 -9.83
C PHE A 75 7.90 6.34 -9.46
N PHE A 76 8.65 7.44 -9.53
CA PHE A 76 10.07 7.45 -9.19
C PHE A 76 10.32 7.20 -7.69
N ILE A 77 9.64 7.93 -6.80
CA ILE A 77 9.82 7.82 -5.34
C ILE A 77 9.37 6.46 -4.83
N MET A 78 8.25 5.93 -5.33
CA MET A 78 7.74 4.61 -4.95
C MET A 78 8.54 3.46 -5.58
N GLY A 79 9.41 3.76 -6.55
CA GLY A 79 10.18 2.76 -7.28
C GLY A 79 9.29 1.81 -8.09
N TYR A 80 8.13 2.29 -8.55
CA TYR A 80 7.21 1.47 -9.33
C TYR A 80 7.80 1.15 -10.71
N PRO A 81 7.75 -0.12 -11.14
CA PRO A 81 8.11 -0.49 -12.51
C PRO A 81 7.20 0.19 -13.54
N GLU A 82 7.71 0.45 -14.75
CA GLU A 82 6.94 1.20 -15.75
C GLU A 82 5.70 0.46 -16.25
N GLU A 83 5.63 -0.85 -16.08
CA GLU A 83 4.43 -1.61 -16.41
C GLU A 83 3.21 -1.17 -15.57
N TYR A 84 3.44 -0.62 -14.37
CA TYR A 84 2.37 -0.12 -13.49
C TYR A 84 1.68 1.13 -14.03
N LYS A 85 2.26 1.83 -15.02
CA LYS A 85 1.59 2.96 -15.69
C LYS A 85 0.33 2.57 -16.45
N GLN A 86 0.14 1.27 -16.69
CA GLN A 86 -1.10 0.73 -17.28
C GLN A 86 -2.23 0.61 -16.25
N ILE A 87 -1.90 0.65 -14.96
CA ILE A 87 -2.83 0.45 -13.84
C ILE A 87 -3.07 1.78 -13.14
N ILE A 88 -1.99 2.49 -12.78
CA ILE A 88 -2.07 3.80 -12.13
C ILE A 88 -2.18 4.84 -13.24
N THR A 89 -3.40 5.29 -13.50
CA THR A 89 -3.68 6.29 -14.52
C THR A 89 -3.32 7.70 -14.02
N LYS A 90 -3.20 8.64 -14.96
CA LYS A 90 -3.06 10.06 -14.59
C LYS A 90 -4.31 10.59 -13.89
N ASP A 91 -5.48 10.02 -14.16
CA ASP A 91 -6.73 10.43 -13.51
C ASP A 91 -6.72 10.06 -12.02
N ALA A 92 -6.23 8.87 -11.66
CA ALA A 92 -6.05 8.48 -10.26
C ALA A 92 -5.08 9.41 -9.51
N ILE A 93 -3.99 9.82 -10.17
CA ILE A 93 -3.05 10.79 -9.58
C ILE A 93 -3.63 12.21 -9.55
N LEU A 94 -4.47 12.58 -10.51
CA LEU A 94 -5.20 13.85 -10.47
C LEU A 94 -6.14 13.90 -9.27
N GLU A 95 -6.86 12.81 -8.99
CA GLU A 95 -7.69 12.71 -7.80
C GLU A 95 -6.87 12.84 -6.51
N GLN A 96 -5.72 12.16 -6.42
CA GLN A 96 -4.81 12.30 -5.29
C GLN A 96 -4.34 13.76 -5.12
N LEU A 97 -3.99 14.44 -6.22
CA LEU A 97 -3.59 15.84 -6.18
C LEU A 97 -4.73 16.76 -5.73
N ILE A 98 -5.97 16.49 -6.17
CA ILE A 98 -7.15 17.24 -5.71
C ILE A 98 -7.30 17.08 -4.19
N ASN A 99 -7.21 15.85 -3.68
CA ASN A 99 -7.28 15.57 -2.25
C ASN A 99 -6.15 16.29 -1.48
N GLU A 100 -4.92 16.26 -2.01
CA GLU A 100 -3.79 16.99 -1.43
C GLU A 100 -4.08 18.50 -1.35
N LYS A 101 -4.57 19.13 -2.42
CA LYS A 101 -4.89 20.57 -2.39
C LYS A 101 -5.96 20.90 -1.34
N LEU A 102 -7.01 20.08 -1.25
CA LEU A 102 -8.08 20.25 -0.28
C LEU A 102 -7.56 20.15 1.16
N LEU A 103 -6.77 19.12 1.47
CA LEU A 103 -6.23 18.91 2.81
C LEU A 103 -5.24 20.01 3.21
N LEU A 104 -4.38 20.45 2.28
CA LEU A 104 -3.45 21.56 2.55
C LEU A 104 -4.18 22.90 2.75
N GLU A 105 -5.28 23.12 2.05
CA GLU A 105 -6.12 24.30 2.27
C GLU A 105 -6.75 24.28 3.68
N GLU A 106 -7.27 23.13 4.13
CA GLU A 106 -7.83 22.97 5.47
C GLU A 106 -6.76 23.10 6.57
N ALA A 107 -5.58 22.51 6.37
CA ALA A 107 -4.45 22.69 7.27
C ALA A 107 -4.08 24.18 7.41
N ALA A 108 -4.00 24.89 6.28
CA ALA A 108 -3.71 26.33 6.29
C ALA A 108 -4.80 27.17 6.98
N LYS A 109 -6.08 26.81 6.85
CA LYS A 109 -7.20 27.45 7.58
C LYS A 109 -7.06 27.31 9.09
N GLN A 110 -6.52 26.18 9.57
CA GLN A 110 -6.24 25.94 10.98
C GLN A 110 -4.88 26.47 11.45
N GLY A 111 -4.06 27.00 10.53
CA GLY A 111 -2.72 27.50 10.84
C GLY A 111 -1.69 26.40 11.08
N ILE A 112 -1.95 25.18 10.60
CA ILE A 112 -1.05 24.04 10.70
C ILE A 112 -0.05 24.12 9.55
N ASP A 113 1.23 24.22 9.88
CA ASP A 113 2.37 24.20 8.95
C ASP A 113 3.57 23.53 9.65
N VAL A 114 4.56 23.13 8.86
CA VAL A 114 5.82 22.56 9.35
C VAL A 114 6.98 23.46 8.93
N ASP A 115 7.81 23.83 9.89
CA ASP A 115 8.99 24.65 9.64
C ASP A 115 10.02 23.91 8.77
N ASN A 116 10.72 24.63 7.89
CA ASN A 116 11.67 24.03 6.98
C ASN A 116 12.86 23.38 7.70
N GLU A 117 13.27 23.89 8.88
CA GLU A 117 14.33 23.26 9.68
C GLU A 117 13.89 21.86 10.18
N ASP A 118 12.61 21.70 10.52
CA ASP A 118 12.05 20.41 10.92
C ASP A 118 11.90 19.46 9.73
N VAL A 119 11.56 19.97 8.55
CA VAL A 119 11.56 19.21 7.28
C VAL A 119 12.96 18.68 7.00
N ASP A 120 13.99 19.54 6.99
CA ASP A 120 15.39 19.16 6.76
C ASP A 120 15.87 18.09 7.74
N LYS A 121 15.50 18.26 9.02
CA LYS A 121 15.84 17.31 10.07
C LYS A 121 15.21 15.95 9.81
N ARG A 122 13.91 15.90 9.53
CA ARG A 122 13.17 14.64 9.24
C ARG A 122 13.70 13.96 7.98
N ILE A 123 14.06 14.73 6.94
CA ILE A 123 14.70 14.18 5.74
C ILE A 123 16.04 13.53 6.09
N LYS A 124 16.89 14.21 6.87
CA LYS A 124 18.20 13.64 7.31
C LYS A 124 18.02 12.38 8.14
N GLU A 125 17.05 12.34 9.05
CA GLU A 125 16.73 11.16 9.84
C GLU A 125 16.28 9.99 8.94
N MET A 126 15.37 10.25 7.99
CA MET A 126 14.93 9.27 7.00
C MET A 126 16.08 8.73 6.16
N LEU A 127 16.97 9.60 5.66
CA LEU A 127 18.13 9.19 4.86
C LEU A 127 19.10 8.32 5.68
N ASN A 128 19.38 8.70 6.93
CA ASN A 128 20.23 7.93 7.83
C ASN A 128 19.65 6.55 8.15
N GLN A 129 18.33 6.45 8.40
CA GLN A 129 17.64 5.18 8.63
C GLN A 129 17.74 4.26 7.40
N ASN A 130 17.72 4.83 6.20
CA ASN A 130 17.87 4.11 4.95
C ASN A 130 19.33 3.96 4.49
N LEU A 131 20.30 4.32 5.32
CA LEU A 131 21.75 4.22 5.03
C LEU A 131 22.18 4.96 3.75
N LEU A 132 21.51 6.08 3.43
CA LEU A 132 21.79 6.92 2.26
C LEU A 132 22.41 8.25 2.68
N THR A 133 23.40 8.72 1.92
CA THR A 133 23.87 10.11 2.06
C THR A 133 22.98 11.06 1.25
N GLU A 134 22.93 12.32 1.66
CA GLU A 134 22.20 13.36 0.93
C GLU A 134 22.69 13.51 -0.52
N GLU A 135 24.01 13.39 -0.75
CA GLU A 135 24.62 13.42 -2.08
C GLU A 135 24.11 12.28 -2.97
N GLN A 136 24.14 11.04 -2.46
CA GLN A 136 23.62 9.87 -3.19
C GLN A 136 22.14 10.01 -3.52
N PHE A 137 21.36 10.58 -2.60
CA PHE A 137 19.94 10.79 -2.82
C PHE A 137 19.67 11.88 -3.86
N LYS A 138 20.42 12.99 -3.82
CA LYS A 138 20.37 14.05 -4.85
C LYS A 138 20.74 13.55 -6.23
N ASP A 139 21.77 12.70 -6.32
CA ASP A 139 22.16 12.06 -7.58
C ASP A 139 21.04 11.19 -8.13
N ARG A 140 20.42 10.36 -7.29
CA ARG A 140 19.29 9.50 -7.69
C ARG A 140 18.09 10.31 -8.17
N LEU A 141 17.71 11.37 -7.45
CA LEU A 141 16.64 12.29 -7.87
C LEU A 141 16.94 12.89 -9.25
N SER A 142 18.19 13.31 -9.46
CA SER A 142 18.63 13.91 -10.72
C SER A 142 18.58 12.91 -11.88
N GLU A 143 18.87 11.62 -11.65
CA GLU A 143 18.68 10.55 -12.65
C GLU A 143 17.21 10.40 -13.07
N GLY A 144 16.28 10.60 -12.13
CA GLY A 144 14.84 10.64 -12.38
C GLY A 144 14.33 11.94 -13.00
N GLY A 145 15.19 12.96 -13.12
CA GLY A 145 14.82 14.29 -13.62
C GLY A 145 14.18 15.22 -12.57
N PHE A 146 14.36 14.92 -11.28
CA PHE A 146 13.82 15.70 -10.17
C PHE A 146 14.92 16.42 -9.39
N SER A 147 14.58 17.57 -8.82
CA SER A 147 15.46 18.31 -7.91
C SER A 147 15.26 17.87 -6.46
N PHE A 148 16.20 18.23 -5.59
CA PHE A 148 16.03 18.05 -4.15
C PHE A 148 14.86 18.89 -3.62
N ASP A 149 14.73 20.13 -4.09
CA ASP A 149 13.61 21.01 -3.75
C ASP A 149 12.24 20.38 -4.10
N ASP A 150 12.15 19.61 -5.20
CA ASP A 150 10.91 18.88 -5.53
C ASP A 150 10.54 17.87 -4.44
N PHE A 151 11.54 17.15 -3.93
CA PHE A 151 11.36 16.19 -2.85
C PHE A 151 11.07 16.88 -1.51
N GLU A 152 11.80 17.95 -1.18
CA GLU A 152 11.56 18.72 0.05
C GLU A 152 10.13 19.28 0.09
N ASN A 153 9.64 19.85 -1.01
CA ASN A 153 8.28 20.38 -1.09
C ASN A 153 7.23 19.27 -0.96
N TYR A 154 7.42 18.14 -1.67
CA TYR A 154 6.55 16.98 -1.52
C TYR A 154 6.52 16.49 -0.06
N PHE A 155 7.70 16.31 0.54
CA PHE A 155 7.84 15.80 1.89
C PHE A 155 7.23 16.76 2.93
N LYS A 156 7.43 18.07 2.76
CA LYS A 156 6.76 19.09 3.58
C LYS A 156 5.24 18.95 3.50
N ASN A 157 4.66 18.84 2.30
CA ASN A 157 3.21 18.66 2.15
C ASN A 157 2.73 17.39 2.87
N GLN A 158 3.46 16.28 2.77
CA GLN A 158 3.11 15.04 3.50
C GLN A 158 3.14 15.25 5.02
N LEU A 159 4.10 16.00 5.54
CA LEU A 159 4.18 16.29 6.97
C LEU A 159 3.05 17.20 7.45
N VAL A 160 2.72 18.26 6.68
CA VAL A 160 1.60 19.16 7.00
C VAL A 160 0.28 18.38 7.00
N MET A 161 0.03 17.55 5.99
CA MET A 161 -1.19 16.72 5.94
C MET A 161 -1.23 15.70 7.08
N SER A 162 -0.10 15.07 7.40
CA SER A 162 0.00 14.11 8.51
C SER A 162 -0.32 14.77 9.85
N GLU A 163 0.27 15.94 10.13
CA GLU A 163 0.00 16.72 11.35
C GLU A 163 -1.47 17.13 11.41
N PHE A 164 -2.00 17.66 10.30
CA PHE A 164 -3.41 18.06 10.18
C PHE A 164 -4.38 16.92 10.47
N LEU A 165 -4.19 15.76 9.84
CA LEU A 165 -5.05 14.60 10.03
C LEU A 165 -4.91 14.05 11.46
N ASN A 166 -3.71 14.06 12.02
CA ASN A 166 -3.50 13.63 13.39
C ASN A 166 -4.25 14.54 14.38
N GLU A 167 -4.09 15.86 14.27
CA GLU A 167 -4.76 16.82 15.16
C GLU A 167 -6.28 16.82 14.96
N THR A 168 -6.76 16.84 13.72
CA THR A 168 -8.18 17.04 13.39
C THR A 168 -9.01 15.77 13.47
N LEU A 169 -8.42 14.61 13.20
CA LEU A 169 -9.18 13.40 12.91
C LEU A 169 -8.73 12.18 13.73
N PHE A 170 -7.42 11.95 13.86
CA PHE A 170 -6.94 10.70 14.45
C PHE A 170 -6.71 10.77 15.95
N SER A 171 -6.51 11.95 16.53
CA SER A 171 -6.22 12.13 17.97
C SER A 171 -7.39 11.70 18.88
N GLU A 172 -8.62 11.73 18.36
CA GLU A 172 -9.83 11.32 19.08
C GLU A 172 -10.18 9.83 18.88
N ILE A 173 -9.43 9.10 18.05
CA ILE A 173 -9.71 7.69 17.77
C ILE A 173 -9.20 6.83 18.93
N GLU A 174 -10.15 6.28 19.68
CA GLU A 174 -9.88 5.30 20.73
C GLU A 174 -10.31 3.89 20.29
N ILE A 175 -9.54 2.89 20.72
CA ILE A 175 -9.84 1.47 20.54
C ILE A 175 -10.12 0.89 21.92
N SER A 176 -11.36 0.47 22.15
CA SER A 176 -11.77 -0.14 23.41
C SER A 176 -11.34 -1.60 23.48
N ASP A 177 -11.17 -2.12 24.70
CA ASP A 177 -10.89 -3.55 24.91
C ASP A 177 -12.02 -4.43 24.34
N SER A 178 -13.28 -3.98 24.42
CA SER A 178 -14.45 -4.69 23.88
C SER A 178 -14.35 -4.89 22.37
N GLU A 179 -13.90 -3.88 21.62
CA GLU A 179 -13.74 -3.99 20.17
C GLU A 179 -12.62 -4.96 19.79
N ILE A 180 -11.56 -5.00 20.59
CA ILE A 180 -10.45 -5.94 20.38
C ILE A 180 -10.92 -7.38 20.65
N GLU A 181 -11.70 -7.60 21.70
CA GLU A 181 -12.32 -8.90 22.02
C GLU A 181 -13.28 -9.35 20.92
N GLU A 182 -14.16 -8.46 20.48
CA GLU A 182 -15.12 -8.75 19.41
C GLU A 182 -14.41 -9.10 18.09
N TYR A 183 -13.39 -8.32 17.71
CA TYR A 183 -12.61 -8.60 16.52
C TYR A 183 -11.92 -9.96 16.63
N TYR A 184 -11.32 -10.30 17.78
CA TYR A 184 -10.67 -11.60 17.97
C TYR A 184 -11.66 -12.76 17.82
N GLU A 185 -12.85 -12.66 18.43
CA GLU A 185 -13.85 -13.71 18.36
C GLU A 185 -14.43 -13.86 16.94
N LYS A 186 -14.73 -12.75 16.25
CA LYS A 186 -15.18 -12.77 14.84
C LYS A 186 -14.11 -13.32 13.88
N ASN A 187 -12.83 -13.09 14.18
CA ASN A 187 -11.70 -13.47 13.32
C ASN A 187 -10.88 -14.65 13.85
N LYS A 188 -11.45 -15.49 14.72
CA LYS A 188 -10.72 -16.53 15.45
C LYS A 188 -9.98 -17.51 14.53
N GLU A 189 -10.53 -17.79 13.36
CA GLU A 189 -9.90 -18.63 12.34
C GLU A 189 -8.57 -18.07 11.81
N SER A 190 -8.45 -16.74 11.72
CA SER A 190 -7.22 -16.05 11.31
C SER A 190 -6.09 -16.19 12.34
N TYR A 191 -6.43 -16.56 13.58
CA TYR A 191 -5.51 -16.79 14.68
C TYR A 191 -5.19 -18.27 14.89
N ILE A 192 -5.69 -19.16 14.04
CA ILE A 192 -5.18 -20.54 13.98
C ILE A 192 -3.73 -20.48 13.51
N ALA A 193 -2.83 -21.03 14.32
CA ALA A 193 -1.41 -21.11 14.06
C ALA A 193 -1.17 -21.81 12.72
N LYS A 194 -0.40 -21.15 11.85
CA LYS A 194 -0.15 -21.61 10.48
C LYS A 194 0.75 -22.84 10.48
N GLU A 195 0.73 -23.59 9.38
CA GLU A 195 1.72 -24.66 9.08
C GLU A 195 1.71 -25.87 10.03
N GLU A 196 0.53 -26.31 10.49
CA GLU A 196 0.40 -27.40 11.48
C GLU A 196 1.15 -27.12 12.79
N GLN A 197 1.40 -25.84 13.12
CA GLN A 197 1.99 -25.48 14.41
C GLN A 197 1.02 -25.82 15.54
N ILE A 198 1.57 -26.38 16.61
CA ILE A 198 0.81 -26.70 17.82
C ILE A 198 1.50 -26.11 19.03
N ARG A 199 0.71 -25.68 20.01
CA ARG A 199 1.21 -25.34 21.34
C ARG A 199 1.06 -26.55 22.25
N ALA A 200 2.11 -26.85 23.01
CA ALA A 200 2.08 -27.92 23.99
C ALA A 200 2.79 -27.53 25.28
N ARG A 201 2.36 -28.18 26.36
CA ARG A 201 3.07 -28.19 27.64
C ARG A 201 3.63 -29.58 27.89
N HIS A 202 4.73 -29.66 28.62
CA HIS A 202 5.26 -30.96 29.04
C HIS A 202 5.78 -30.95 30.48
N ILE A 203 5.81 -32.14 31.07
CA ILE A 203 6.49 -32.44 32.32
C ILE A 203 7.56 -33.48 31.99
N LEU A 204 8.82 -33.06 32.01
CA LEU A 204 9.98 -33.96 31.91
C LEU A 204 10.42 -34.41 33.31
N ILE A 205 10.75 -35.69 33.47
CA ILE A 205 11.17 -36.36 34.71
C ILE A 205 12.07 -37.58 34.41
N GLU A 206 12.69 -38.18 35.43
CA GLU A 206 13.71 -39.22 35.24
C GLU A 206 13.13 -40.62 34.99
N THR A 207 12.01 -40.98 35.64
CA THR A 207 11.50 -42.36 35.66
C THR A 207 10.07 -42.50 35.15
N GLU A 208 9.70 -43.70 34.67
CA GLU A 208 8.34 -43.98 34.22
C GLU A 208 7.32 -43.93 35.38
N GLU A 209 7.73 -44.40 36.55
CA GLU A 209 6.88 -44.46 37.75
C GLU A 209 6.45 -43.06 38.21
N GLU A 210 7.38 -42.10 38.22
CA GLU A 210 7.07 -40.70 38.48
C GLU A 210 6.10 -40.12 37.43
N ALA A 211 6.21 -40.55 36.17
CA ALA A 211 5.32 -40.09 35.08
C ALA A 211 3.90 -40.57 35.31
N GLN A 212 3.79 -41.84 35.72
CA GLN A 212 2.51 -42.44 36.07
C GLN A 212 1.90 -41.77 37.30
N ASP A 213 2.70 -41.34 38.26
CA ASP A 213 2.22 -40.58 39.42
C ASP A 213 1.72 -39.18 39.05
N ILE A 214 2.43 -38.46 38.18
CA ILE A 214 1.95 -37.19 37.59
C ILE A 214 0.57 -37.40 36.94
N LEU A 215 0.40 -38.44 36.12
CA LEU A 215 -0.88 -38.75 35.50
C LEU A 215 -2.00 -39.05 36.51
N LYS A 216 -1.68 -39.69 37.65
CA LYS A 216 -2.65 -39.92 38.73
C LYS A 216 -3.10 -38.61 39.37
N GLU A 217 -2.21 -37.63 39.51
CA GLU A 217 -2.52 -36.32 40.09
C GLU A 217 -3.33 -35.45 39.11
N LEU A 218 -2.94 -35.43 37.83
CA LEU A 218 -3.71 -34.77 36.78
C LEU A 218 -5.15 -35.32 36.70
N ARG A 219 -5.33 -36.64 36.84
CA ARG A 219 -6.67 -37.27 36.91
C ARG A 219 -7.48 -36.88 38.14
N LYS A 220 -6.84 -36.41 39.21
CA LYS A 220 -7.52 -35.85 40.40
C LYS A 220 -7.88 -34.37 40.23
N GLY A 221 -7.48 -33.74 39.12
CA GLY A 221 -7.80 -32.35 38.80
C GLY A 221 -6.75 -31.34 39.25
N VAL A 222 -5.53 -31.76 39.59
CA VAL A 222 -4.41 -30.83 39.81
C VAL A 222 -4.04 -30.16 38.48
N ASP A 223 -3.68 -28.88 38.51
CA ASP A 223 -3.32 -28.15 37.30
C ASP A 223 -2.00 -28.66 36.69
N PHE A 224 -1.94 -28.69 35.36
CA PHE A 224 -0.77 -29.20 34.65
C PHE A 224 0.44 -28.27 34.79
N ALA A 225 0.23 -26.95 34.73
CA ALA A 225 1.29 -25.97 34.85
C ALA A 225 1.87 -25.97 36.27
N GLU A 226 1.01 -26.10 37.30
CA GLU A 226 1.45 -26.25 38.70
C GLU A 226 2.37 -27.47 38.88
N LEU A 227 1.96 -28.65 38.39
CA LEU A 227 2.79 -29.85 38.45
C LEU A 227 4.08 -29.74 37.63
N ALA A 228 4.04 -29.03 36.50
CA ALA A 228 5.22 -28.79 35.68
C ALA A 228 6.23 -27.88 36.40
N GLU A 229 5.77 -26.83 37.08
CA GLU A 229 6.62 -25.94 37.88
C GLU A 229 7.26 -26.68 39.07
N GLU A 230 6.49 -27.52 39.75
CA GLU A 230 6.95 -28.21 40.95
C GLU A 230 7.88 -29.40 40.64
N ARG A 231 7.52 -30.22 39.64
CA ARG A 231 8.09 -31.55 39.48
C ARG A 231 8.91 -31.74 38.21
N SER A 232 8.79 -30.84 37.22
CA SER A 232 9.54 -31.03 35.98
C SER A 232 11.01 -30.66 36.14
N ILE A 233 11.89 -31.53 35.65
CA ILE A 233 13.33 -31.29 35.53
C ILE A 233 13.70 -30.58 34.21
N GLY A 234 12.73 -30.24 33.37
CA GLY A 234 12.94 -29.58 32.08
C GLY A 234 13.10 -28.06 32.19
N PRO A 235 13.70 -27.41 31.18
CA PRO A 235 13.94 -25.96 31.20
C PRO A 235 12.67 -25.10 31.11
N SER A 236 11.56 -25.67 30.67
CA SER A 236 10.25 -25.01 30.59
C SER A 236 9.47 -25.05 31.91
N SER A 237 9.99 -25.72 32.96
CA SER A 237 9.32 -25.88 34.26
C SER A 237 8.87 -24.54 34.84
N ALA A 238 9.75 -23.53 34.84
CA ALA A 238 9.46 -22.18 35.35
C ALA A 238 8.35 -21.42 34.59
N ARG A 239 7.84 -21.95 33.48
CA ARG A 239 6.70 -21.41 32.72
C ARG A 239 5.54 -22.41 32.68
N GLY A 240 5.42 -23.27 33.69
CA GLY A 240 4.39 -24.30 33.73
C GLY A 240 4.51 -25.32 32.60
N GLY A 241 5.74 -25.62 32.17
CA GLY A 241 6.02 -26.58 31.10
C GLY A 241 5.73 -26.08 29.68
N ASP A 242 5.41 -24.79 29.48
CA ASP A 242 5.07 -24.23 28.17
C ASP A 242 6.24 -24.22 27.19
N LEU A 243 6.01 -24.87 26.04
CA LEU A 243 6.95 -24.94 24.93
C LEU A 243 6.66 -23.89 23.85
N GLY A 244 5.53 -23.18 23.94
CA GLY A 244 5.06 -22.30 22.86
C GLY A 244 4.61 -23.08 21.63
N PHE A 245 4.40 -22.38 20.52
CA PHE A 245 4.09 -22.99 19.23
C PHE A 245 5.35 -23.57 18.57
N PHE A 246 5.25 -24.78 18.04
CA PHE A 246 6.30 -25.41 17.24
C PHE A 246 5.72 -26.22 16.09
N SER A 247 6.48 -26.31 15.01
CA SER A 247 6.14 -27.09 13.80
C SER A 247 6.72 -28.51 13.88
N LYS A 248 6.22 -29.40 13.01
CA LYS A 248 6.85 -30.71 12.79
C LYS A 248 8.34 -30.58 12.43
N GLY A 249 9.15 -31.51 12.90
CA GLY A 249 10.61 -31.53 12.79
C GLY A 249 11.35 -30.69 13.83
N THR A 250 10.65 -29.95 14.71
CA THR A 250 11.29 -29.12 15.76
C THR A 250 11.63 -29.94 17.00
N MET A 251 10.79 -30.92 17.34
CA MET A 251 10.94 -31.76 18.53
C MET A 251 11.48 -33.14 18.16
N VAL A 252 11.94 -33.90 19.17
CA VAL A 252 12.34 -35.31 18.95
C VAL A 252 11.14 -36.15 18.52
N LYS A 253 11.40 -37.17 17.71
CA LYS A 253 10.36 -37.92 16.99
C LYS A 253 9.31 -38.52 17.93
N GLU A 254 9.72 -39.11 19.04
CA GLU A 254 8.81 -39.74 20.00
C GLU A 254 7.88 -38.72 20.67
N PHE A 255 8.40 -37.52 20.97
CA PHE A 255 7.61 -36.42 21.52
C PHE A 255 6.63 -35.90 20.48
N GLU A 256 7.12 -35.66 19.26
CA GLU A 256 6.34 -35.16 18.14
C GLU A 256 5.19 -36.08 17.78
N ASP A 257 5.47 -37.35 17.50
CA ASP A 257 4.46 -38.35 17.15
C ASP A 257 3.36 -38.38 18.24
N ALA A 258 3.75 -38.37 19.52
CA ALA A 258 2.80 -38.37 20.63
C ALA A 258 1.92 -37.10 20.69
N VAL A 259 2.50 -35.91 20.54
CA VAL A 259 1.74 -34.66 20.71
C VAL A 259 0.80 -34.36 19.54
N PHE A 260 1.20 -34.74 18.32
CA PHE A 260 0.37 -34.55 17.12
C PHE A 260 -0.81 -35.54 17.08
N ASP A 261 -0.66 -36.73 17.67
CA ASP A 261 -1.75 -37.72 17.82
C ASP A 261 -2.77 -37.32 18.90
N LEU A 262 -2.42 -36.39 19.80
CA LEU A 262 -3.36 -35.89 20.80
C LEU A 262 -4.38 -34.95 20.17
N ARG A 263 -5.63 -35.07 20.61
CA ARG A 263 -6.62 -33.99 20.45
C ARG A 263 -6.20 -32.78 21.29
N ILE A 264 -6.68 -31.59 20.91
CA ILE A 264 -6.55 -30.38 21.73
C ILE A 264 -7.08 -30.62 23.15
N GLY A 265 -6.32 -30.21 24.16
CA GLY A 265 -6.55 -30.49 25.58
C GLY A 265 -6.21 -31.92 26.02
N GLY A 266 -5.82 -32.81 25.11
CA GLY A 266 -5.42 -34.18 25.40
C GLY A 266 -4.10 -34.25 26.16
N ILE A 267 -3.95 -35.26 27.01
CA ILE A 267 -2.73 -35.57 27.76
C ILE A 267 -2.22 -36.94 27.31
N SER A 268 -0.93 -37.06 27.03
CA SER A 268 -0.29 -38.32 26.60
C SER A 268 -0.14 -39.31 27.75
N ASP A 269 0.02 -40.59 27.40
CA ASP A 269 0.71 -41.55 28.27
C ASP A 269 2.20 -41.16 28.44
N PRO A 270 2.95 -41.76 29.38
CA PRO A 270 4.37 -41.48 29.54
C PRO A 270 5.17 -41.80 28.27
N ILE A 271 5.84 -40.80 27.72
CA ILE A 271 6.64 -40.92 26.50
C ILE A 271 8.12 -40.95 26.86
N LYS A 272 8.82 -42.02 26.49
CA LYS A 272 10.26 -42.13 26.67
C LYS A 272 11.00 -41.41 25.53
N THR A 273 11.95 -40.56 25.90
CA THR A 273 12.94 -39.98 24.97
C THR A 273 14.35 -40.14 25.55
N ASP A 274 15.36 -39.68 24.80
CA ASP A 274 16.74 -39.58 25.28
C ASP A 274 16.90 -38.61 26.47
N PHE A 275 15.93 -37.72 26.71
CA PHE A 275 15.98 -36.73 27.79
C PHE A 275 15.34 -37.20 29.10
N GLY A 276 14.58 -38.30 29.07
CA GLY A 276 13.85 -38.80 30.24
C GLY A 276 12.47 -39.33 29.87
N TRP A 277 11.50 -39.13 30.75
CA TRP A 277 10.10 -39.45 30.52
C TRP A 277 9.28 -38.17 30.48
N HIS A 278 8.36 -38.09 29.52
CA HIS A 278 7.52 -36.93 29.31
C HIS A 278 6.05 -37.29 29.52
N VAL A 279 5.34 -36.42 30.24
CA VAL A 279 3.89 -36.30 30.12
C VAL A 279 3.62 -35.04 29.32
N ILE A 280 2.83 -35.13 28.25
CA ILE A 280 2.64 -34.05 27.29
C ILE A 280 1.16 -33.67 27.27
N LYS A 281 0.86 -32.38 27.21
CA LYS A 281 -0.50 -31.86 26.98
C LYS A 281 -0.50 -31.01 25.72
N ARG A 282 -1.37 -31.33 24.76
CA ARG A 282 -1.62 -30.45 23.61
C ARG A 282 -2.56 -29.34 24.08
N GLU A 283 -2.14 -28.08 24.00
CA GLU A 283 -2.89 -26.95 24.56
C GLU A 283 -3.92 -26.41 23.56
N SER A 284 -3.43 -25.81 22.48
CA SER A 284 -4.24 -25.16 21.46
C SER A 284 -3.42 -25.03 20.17
N ASP A 285 -4.12 -24.94 19.05
CA ASP A 285 -3.61 -24.48 17.76
C ASP A 285 -4.01 -23.02 17.48
N ILE A 286 -4.62 -22.31 18.42
CA ILE A 286 -5.06 -20.91 18.27
C ILE A 286 -4.16 -19.99 19.10
N ILE A 287 -3.61 -18.95 18.47
CA ILE A 287 -2.88 -17.85 19.12
C ILE A 287 -3.83 -17.18 20.11
N SER A 288 -3.42 -17.06 21.38
CA SER A 288 -4.31 -16.56 22.43
C SER A 288 -4.69 -15.09 22.23
N PHE A 289 -5.83 -14.68 22.81
CA PHE A 289 -6.26 -13.29 22.82
C PHE A 289 -5.16 -12.35 23.31
N GLU A 290 -4.50 -12.67 24.43
CA GLU A 290 -3.42 -11.86 25.00
C GLU A 290 -2.23 -11.68 24.04
N GLU A 291 -1.88 -12.73 23.29
CA GLU A 291 -0.82 -12.67 22.28
C GLU A 291 -1.26 -11.88 21.03
N ALA A 292 -2.55 -11.92 20.68
CA ALA A 292 -3.11 -11.23 19.52
C ALA A 292 -3.51 -9.77 19.79
N LYS A 293 -3.74 -9.39 21.05
CA LYS A 293 -4.36 -8.12 21.48
C LYS A 293 -3.72 -6.89 20.85
N GLU A 294 -2.39 -6.78 20.93
CA GLU A 294 -1.66 -5.63 20.39
C GLU A 294 -1.73 -5.57 18.86
N SER A 295 -1.66 -6.72 18.18
CA SER A 295 -1.80 -6.78 16.74
C SER A 295 -3.19 -6.33 16.29
N ILE A 296 -4.25 -6.79 17.00
CA ILE A 296 -5.64 -6.42 16.70
C ILE A 296 -5.85 -4.94 16.92
N LYS A 297 -5.35 -4.39 18.03
CA LYS A 297 -5.44 -2.96 18.31
C LYS A 297 -4.88 -2.12 17.16
N ASN A 298 -3.72 -2.51 16.62
CA ASN A 298 -3.11 -1.81 15.50
C ASN A 298 -3.91 -1.96 14.20
N ILE A 299 -4.49 -3.13 13.93
CA ILE A 299 -5.40 -3.35 12.78
C ILE A 299 -6.61 -2.43 12.89
N LEU A 300 -7.32 -2.47 14.02
CA LEU A 300 -8.51 -1.65 14.28
C LEU A 300 -8.18 -0.15 14.23
N LEU A 301 -7.01 0.27 14.73
CA LEU A 301 -6.58 1.66 14.64
C LEU A 301 -6.45 2.12 13.19
N VAL A 302 -5.77 1.33 12.34
CA VAL A 302 -5.59 1.65 10.91
C VAL A 302 -6.95 1.65 10.18
N GLU A 303 -7.82 0.68 10.47
CA GLU A 303 -9.16 0.61 9.88
C GLU A 303 -10.02 1.81 10.25
N LYS A 304 -10.06 2.19 11.54
CA LYS A 304 -10.80 3.38 11.98
C LYS A 304 -10.22 4.66 11.39
N GLN A 305 -8.90 4.80 11.33
CA GLN A 305 -8.25 5.96 10.69
C GLN A 305 -8.61 6.05 9.20
N LYS A 306 -8.59 4.93 8.47
CA LYS A 306 -9.00 4.86 7.07
C LYS A 306 -10.46 5.31 6.90
N LYS A 307 -11.40 4.71 7.65
CA LYS A 307 -12.83 5.06 7.58
C LYS A 307 -13.07 6.53 7.92
N ALA A 308 -12.42 7.04 8.97
CA ALA A 308 -12.52 8.44 9.36
C ALA A 308 -12.01 9.36 8.23
N PHE A 309 -10.88 9.01 7.61
CA PHE A 309 -10.27 9.79 6.53
C PHE A 309 -11.14 9.82 5.28
N GLU A 310 -11.68 8.67 4.86
CA GLU A 310 -12.60 8.56 3.72
C GLU A 310 -13.85 9.41 3.95
N ASN A 311 -14.47 9.27 5.13
CA ASN A 311 -15.64 10.09 5.50
C ASN A 311 -15.33 11.59 5.50
N TYR A 312 -14.17 11.97 6.01
CA TYR A 312 -13.73 13.36 6.03
C TYR A 312 -13.52 13.90 4.60
N LEU A 313 -12.80 13.16 3.75
CA LEU A 313 -12.56 13.56 2.35
C LEU A 313 -13.84 13.65 1.55
N THR A 314 -14.79 12.72 1.73
CA THR A 314 -16.09 12.76 1.07
C THR A 314 -16.85 14.05 1.42
N LYS A 315 -16.94 14.37 2.71
CA LYS A 315 -17.56 15.62 3.18
C LYS A 315 -16.80 16.86 2.70
N LEU A 316 -15.48 16.81 2.64
CA LEU A 316 -14.67 17.93 2.19
C LEU A 316 -14.86 18.22 0.70
N LYS A 317 -14.81 17.17 -0.14
CA LYS A 317 -15.07 17.27 -1.59
C LYS A 317 -16.46 17.82 -1.87
N ALA A 318 -17.48 17.32 -1.16
CA ALA A 318 -18.86 17.78 -1.26
C ALA A 318 -19.04 19.29 -1.02
N ASN A 319 -18.23 19.86 -0.13
CA ASN A 319 -18.30 21.27 0.27
C ASN A 319 -17.32 22.15 -0.51
N SER A 320 -16.65 21.62 -1.53
CA SER A 320 -15.63 22.30 -2.31
C SER A 320 -16.05 22.48 -3.77
N GLU A 321 -15.59 23.55 -4.41
CA GLU A 321 -15.78 23.74 -5.85
C GLU A 321 -14.67 23.01 -6.60
N ILE A 322 -14.98 21.86 -7.19
CA ILE A 322 -14.01 21.04 -7.95
C ILE A 322 -14.45 21.00 -9.41
N LEU A 323 -13.61 21.56 -10.28
CA LEU A 323 -13.79 21.53 -11.73
C LEU A 323 -12.72 20.64 -12.35
N ILE A 324 -13.08 19.67 -13.19
CA ILE A 324 -12.16 18.74 -13.86
C ILE A 324 -12.34 18.84 -15.37
N ASP A 325 -11.24 18.82 -16.13
CA ASP A 325 -11.26 18.82 -17.59
C ASP A 325 -11.11 17.40 -18.14
N TYR A 326 -12.24 16.78 -18.49
CA TYR A 326 -12.31 15.44 -19.10
C TYR A 326 -12.03 15.44 -20.63
N GLY A 327 -11.44 16.52 -21.16
CA GLY A 327 -11.11 16.66 -22.59
C GLY A 327 -12.13 17.45 -23.41
N ASN A 328 -13.21 17.94 -22.79
CA ASN A 328 -14.23 18.79 -23.40
C ASN A 328 -14.33 20.18 -22.73
N GLY A 329 -13.41 20.51 -21.82
CA GLY A 329 -13.47 21.70 -20.98
C GLY A 329 -13.71 21.35 -19.50
N LEU A 330 -13.55 22.35 -18.63
CA LEU A 330 -13.76 22.19 -17.18
C LEU A 330 -15.25 22.03 -16.88
N GLU A 331 -15.60 20.92 -16.26
CA GLU A 331 -16.94 20.59 -15.78
C GLU A 331 -16.89 20.36 -14.26
N LEU A 332 -17.99 20.64 -13.56
CA LEU A 332 -18.10 20.34 -12.13
C LEU A 332 -17.96 18.83 -11.93
N MET A 333 -17.14 18.43 -10.96
CA MET A 333 -17.03 17.03 -10.56
C MET A 333 -18.40 16.60 -10.01
N GLU A 334 -19.04 15.65 -10.68
CA GLU A 334 -20.27 15.02 -10.18
C GLU A 334 -19.87 14.14 -8.99
N THR A 335 -20.33 14.52 -7.79
CA THR A 335 -20.24 13.67 -6.61
C THR A 335 -21.53 12.88 -6.53
N GLU A 336 -21.50 11.60 -6.90
CA GLU A 336 -22.59 10.69 -6.56
C GLU A 336 -22.58 10.53 -5.03
N PHE A 337 -23.45 11.28 -4.37
CA PHE A 337 -23.73 11.15 -2.94
C PHE A 337 -24.54 9.87 -2.75
N GLU A 338 -23.88 8.74 -2.55
CA GLU A 338 -24.48 7.70 -1.73
C GLU A 338 -24.34 8.15 -0.27
N GLU A 339 -25.47 8.46 0.33
CA GLU A 339 -25.60 8.71 1.77
C GLU A 339 -25.10 7.46 2.49
N SER A 340 -23.84 7.45 2.93
CA SER A 340 -23.33 6.41 3.81
C SER A 340 -24.01 6.58 5.18
N ILE A 341 -25.06 5.80 5.32
CA ILE A 341 -25.79 5.34 6.51
C ILE A 341 -25.09 5.77 7.83
N GLU A 342 -25.79 6.64 8.58
CA GLU A 342 -25.54 6.88 9.99
C GLU A 342 -25.58 5.55 10.76
N ASP A 343 -24.74 5.45 11.79
CA ASP A 343 -24.59 4.31 12.69
C ASP A 343 -25.93 3.60 13.00
N GLU A 344 -26.15 2.44 12.40
CA GLU A 344 -27.01 1.41 12.96
C GLU A 344 -26.19 0.13 13.11
N ASP A 345 -26.22 -0.39 14.34
CA ASP A 345 -25.72 -1.69 14.72
C ASP A 345 -26.13 -2.73 13.66
N ILE A 346 -25.16 -3.29 12.94
CA ILE A 346 -25.42 -4.40 12.02
C ILE A 346 -25.66 -5.63 12.89
N GLU A 347 -26.90 -5.77 13.36
CA GLU A 347 -27.45 -7.09 13.64
C GLU A 347 -27.53 -7.84 12.30
N GLU A 348 -26.93 -9.02 12.25
CA GLU A 348 -27.09 -9.98 11.16
C GLU A 348 -28.57 -10.36 11.02
N GLU A 349 -29.32 -9.66 10.17
CA GLU A 349 -30.59 -10.14 9.65
C GLU A 349 -30.51 -10.34 8.12
N ASP A 350 -30.35 -11.62 7.75
CA ASP A 350 -30.82 -12.28 6.53
C ASP A 350 -31.00 -11.41 5.27
N VAL A 351 -29.88 -11.18 4.56
CA VAL A 351 -29.87 -10.63 3.20
C VAL A 351 -30.29 -11.69 2.18
N GLU A 352 -31.59 -11.73 1.88
CA GLU A 352 -32.17 -12.20 0.61
C GLU A 352 -32.52 -11.00 -0.29
N ASP A 353 -31.49 -10.30 -0.75
CA ASP A 353 -31.37 -9.67 -2.09
C ASP A 353 -29.94 -9.10 -2.18
N THR A 354 -28.95 -10.00 -2.27
CA THR A 354 -27.53 -9.61 -2.34
C THR A 354 -27.23 -9.00 -3.72
N CYS A 355 -26.41 -7.96 -3.80
CA CYS A 355 -25.98 -7.29 -5.05
C CYS A 355 -25.60 -8.27 -6.18
N ILE A 356 -24.93 -9.39 -5.84
CA ILE A 356 -24.58 -10.48 -6.77
C ILE A 356 -25.79 -11.15 -7.47
N GLY A 357 -26.98 -11.08 -6.88
CA GLY A 357 -28.24 -11.57 -7.43
C GLY A 357 -28.67 -10.79 -8.68
N ASN A 358 -28.38 -9.48 -8.75
CA ASN A 358 -28.61 -8.67 -9.95
C ASN A 358 -27.80 -9.17 -11.16
N TYR A 359 -26.71 -9.89 -10.88
CA TYR A 359 -25.82 -10.49 -11.87
C TYR A 359 -26.06 -11.99 -12.08
N GLY A 360 -27.07 -12.58 -11.43
CA GLY A 360 -27.38 -14.01 -11.52
C GLY A 360 -26.32 -14.91 -10.89
N VAL A 361 -25.51 -14.40 -9.96
CA VAL A 361 -24.43 -15.13 -9.30
C VAL A 361 -24.93 -15.70 -7.97
N SER A 362 -24.79 -17.02 -7.77
CA SER A 362 -25.17 -17.68 -6.52
C SER A 362 -24.05 -17.58 -5.47
N LYS A 363 -24.42 -17.62 -4.18
CA LYS A 363 -23.48 -17.49 -3.04
C LYS A 363 -22.32 -18.51 -3.06
N ASP A 364 -22.53 -19.69 -3.65
CA ASP A 364 -21.51 -20.74 -3.82
C ASP A 364 -20.62 -20.59 -5.07
N THR A 365 -20.70 -19.44 -5.76
CA THR A 365 -19.92 -19.14 -6.96
C THR A 365 -18.68 -18.33 -6.62
N ILE A 366 -17.58 -18.63 -7.32
CA ILE A 366 -16.34 -17.87 -7.25
C ILE A 366 -16.29 -16.89 -8.42
N ILE A 367 -16.17 -15.61 -8.15
CA ILE A 367 -15.97 -14.60 -9.19
C ILE A 367 -14.50 -14.59 -9.54
N PHE A 368 -14.19 -14.95 -10.79
CA PHE A 368 -12.85 -14.80 -11.36
C PHE A 368 -12.79 -13.47 -12.11
N TYR A 369 -12.27 -12.45 -11.43
CA TYR A 369 -12.09 -11.13 -12.00
C TYR A 369 -10.74 -11.04 -12.72
N HIS A 370 -10.76 -10.68 -13.99
CA HIS A 370 -9.58 -10.81 -14.83
C HIS A 370 -9.53 -9.82 -15.99
N ALA A 371 -8.32 -9.47 -16.43
CA ALA A 371 -8.11 -8.67 -17.64
C ALA A 371 -7.54 -9.53 -18.78
N ASN A 372 -8.01 -9.33 -20.02
CA ASN A 372 -7.53 -10.10 -21.17
C ASN A 372 -6.07 -9.79 -21.57
N TRP A 373 -5.60 -8.59 -21.28
CA TRP A 373 -4.21 -8.19 -21.54
C TRP A 373 -3.22 -8.69 -20.46
N CYS A 374 -3.73 -9.18 -19.32
CA CYS A 374 -2.92 -9.62 -18.19
C CYS A 374 -2.42 -11.06 -18.40
N SER A 375 -1.09 -11.24 -18.45
CA SER A 375 -0.46 -12.56 -18.70
C SER A 375 -0.74 -13.56 -17.59
N TYR A 376 -0.77 -13.11 -16.32
CA TYR A 376 -1.11 -13.94 -15.17
C TYR A 376 -2.58 -14.39 -15.20
N CYS A 377 -3.48 -13.50 -15.59
CA CYS A 377 -4.89 -13.78 -15.81
C CYS A 377 -5.07 -14.86 -16.87
N ASN A 378 -4.36 -14.71 -18.01
CA ASN A 378 -4.36 -15.72 -19.07
C ASN A 378 -3.79 -17.07 -18.61
N SER A 379 -2.77 -17.08 -17.73
CA SER A 379 -2.24 -18.33 -17.16
C SER A 379 -3.21 -19.02 -16.19
N MET A 380 -4.12 -18.26 -15.58
CA MET A 380 -5.12 -18.82 -14.66
C MET A 380 -6.34 -19.39 -15.36
N LYS A 381 -6.65 -18.97 -16.61
CA LYS A 381 -7.86 -19.43 -17.33
C LYS A 381 -7.96 -20.95 -17.41
N SER A 382 -6.87 -21.63 -17.80
CA SER A 382 -6.86 -23.09 -17.86
C SER A 382 -7.01 -23.75 -16.50
N VAL A 383 -6.56 -23.09 -15.42
CA VAL A 383 -6.71 -23.60 -14.05
C VAL A 383 -8.16 -23.46 -13.58
N VAL A 384 -8.83 -22.37 -13.97
CA VAL A 384 -10.26 -22.14 -13.68
C VAL A 384 -11.11 -23.16 -14.43
N GLU A 385 -10.90 -23.32 -15.74
CA GLU A 385 -11.59 -24.32 -16.57
C GLU A 385 -11.44 -25.74 -15.99
N ASP A 386 -10.22 -26.11 -15.58
CA ASP A 386 -9.90 -27.35 -14.91
C ASP A 386 -10.70 -27.59 -13.61
N LEU A 387 -11.01 -26.53 -12.85
CA LEU A 387 -11.80 -26.62 -11.62
C LEU A 387 -13.31 -26.59 -11.91
N GLU A 388 -13.74 -25.89 -12.96
CA GLU A 388 -15.13 -26.00 -13.45
C GLU A 388 -15.46 -27.45 -13.85
N GLU A 389 -14.52 -28.17 -14.49
CA GLU A 389 -14.64 -29.60 -14.78
C GLU A 389 -14.71 -30.47 -13.52
N GLU A 390 -14.07 -30.05 -12.42
CA GLU A 390 -14.16 -30.69 -11.11
C GLU A 390 -15.45 -30.32 -10.34
N GLY A 391 -16.29 -29.44 -10.92
CA GLY A 391 -17.62 -29.09 -10.45
C GLY A 391 -17.71 -27.79 -9.64
N TYR A 392 -16.62 -27.03 -9.50
CA TYR A 392 -16.66 -25.71 -8.87
C TYR A 392 -17.33 -24.69 -9.80
N LYS A 393 -18.09 -23.75 -9.23
CA LYS A 393 -18.78 -22.71 -10.01
C LYS A 393 -17.92 -21.47 -10.10
N PHE A 394 -17.68 -20.99 -11.32
CA PHE A 394 -17.02 -19.72 -11.55
C PHE A 394 -17.92 -18.75 -12.33
N PHE A 395 -17.80 -17.47 -11.99
CA PHE A 395 -18.33 -16.36 -12.77
C PHE A 395 -17.16 -15.58 -13.36
N TRP A 396 -17.09 -15.52 -14.68
CA TRP A 396 -15.98 -14.88 -15.40
C TRP A 396 -16.24 -13.39 -15.54
N ALA A 397 -15.64 -12.59 -14.67
CA ALA A 397 -15.81 -11.15 -14.65
C ALA A 397 -14.64 -10.47 -15.37
N GLU A 398 -14.78 -10.24 -16.67
CA GLU A 398 -13.74 -9.55 -17.42
C GLU A 398 -13.78 -8.03 -17.16
N THR A 399 -12.65 -7.44 -16.74
CA THR A 399 -12.60 -6.04 -16.29
C THR A 399 -13.06 -5.01 -17.34
N SER A 400 -12.96 -5.34 -18.63
CA SER A 400 -13.33 -4.43 -19.73
C SER A 400 -14.75 -4.64 -20.27
N LYS A 401 -15.52 -5.56 -19.67
CA LYS A 401 -16.87 -5.91 -20.11
C LYS A 401 -17.90 -5.69 -19.02
N GLU A 402 -19.17 -5.85 -19.39
CA GLU A 402 -20.34 -5.69 -18.53
C GLU A 402 -20.28 -6.63 -17.32
N GLU A 403 -19.78 -7.86 -17.50
CA GLU A 403 -19.61 -8.83 -16.43
C GLU A 403 -18.62 -8.37 -15.36
N GLY A 404 -17.70 -7.46 -15.68
CA GLY A 404 -16.77 -6.86 -14.72
C GLY A 404 -17.43 -5.88 -13.75
N MET A 405 -18.64 -5.39 -14.04
CA MET A 405 -19.35 -4.43 -13.18
C MET A 405 -19.74 -5.03 -11.84
N ILE A 406 -19.98 -6.35 -11.76
CA ILE A 406 -20.29 -7.03 -10.49
C ILE A 406 -19.21 -6.78 -9.43
N VAL A 407 -17.94 -6.72 -9.82
CA VAL A 407 -16.84 -6.48 -8.87
C VAL A 407 -16.79 -5.02 -8.46
N ARG A 408 -17.09 -4.11 -9.40
CA ARG A 408 -17.12 -2.68 -9.10
C ARG A 408 -18.26 -2.29 -8.18
N GLU A 409 -19.43 -2.88 -8.40
CA GLU A 409 -20.66 -2.56 -7.69
C GLU A 409 -20.82 -3.37 -6.40
N CYS A 410 -20.49 -4.67 -6.40
CA CYS A 410 -20.74 -5.54 -5.26
C CYS A 410 -19.50 -5.80 -4.39
N PHE A 411 -18.28 -5.46 -4.85
CA PHE A 411 -17.02 -5.79 -4.20
C PHE A 411 -16.00 -4.63 -4.27
N ASN A 412 -16.44 -3.44 -3.88
CA ASN A 412 -15.67 -2.18 -3.93
C ASN A 412 -14.39 -2.17 -3.07
N ASP A 413 -14.29 -3.01 -2.05
CA ASP A 413 -13.09 -3.17 -1.20
C ASP A 413 -11.98 -4.05 -1.81
N VAL A 414 -12.28 -4.76 -2.91
CA VAL A 414 -11.30 -5.63 -3.58
C VAL A 414 -10.48 -4.80 -4.57
N LEU A 415 -9.15 -4.97 -4.57
CA LEU A 415 -8.22 -4.26 -5.45
C LEU A 415 -8.59 -4.44 -6.93
N GLN A 416 -9.14 -3.43 -7.60
CA GLN A 416 -9.58 -3.52 -9.01
C GLN A 416 -8.41 -3.37 -10.03
N GLY A 417 -7.33 -4.13 -9.84
CA GLY A 417 -6.01 -3.87 -10.45
C GLY A 417 -5.73 -4.59 -11.78
N GLY A 418 -6.66 -5.38 -12.30
CA GLY A 418 -6.49 -6.11 -13.57
C GLY A 418 -5.51 -7.29 -13.49
N ILE A 419 -5.16 -7.73 -12.29
CA ILE A 419 -4.50 -9.02 -12.00
C ILE A 419 -5.57 -10.07 -11.67
N PRO A 420 -5.29 -11.38 -11.72
CA PRO A 420 -6.34 -12.36 -11.46
C PRO A 420 -6.78 -12.28 -10.01
N GLU A 421 -8.07 -12.11 -9.79
CA GLU A 421 -8.69 -12.07 -8.47
C GLU A 421 -9.79 -13.13 -8.40
N PHE A 422 -9.89 -13.78 -7.24
CA PHE A 422 -10.85 -14.84 -6.97
C PHE A 422 -11.63 -14.46 -5.72
N ILE A 423 -12.93 -14.27 -5.84
CA ILE A 423 -13.80 -13.75 -4.79
C ILE A 423 -14.90 -14.77 -4.51
N CYS A 424 -15.09 -15.19 -3.25
CA CYS A 424 -16.23 -15.99 -2.85
C CYS A 424 -17.47 -15.09 -2.83
N ALA A 425 -18.47 -15.35 -3.68
CA ALA A 425 -19.65 -14.48 -3.78
C ALA A 425 -20.46 -14.42 -2.48
N GLY A 426 -20.53 -15.53 -1.71
CA GLY A 426 -21.29 -15.60 -0.47
C GLY A 426 -20.60 -15.03 0.77
N THR A 427 -19.27 -15.14 0.85
CA THR A 427 -18.51 -14.78 2.07
C THR A 427 -17.62 -13.56 1.90
N TYR A 428 -17.54 -13.00 0.69
CA TYR A 428 -16.70 -11.85 0.34
C TYR A 428 -15.18 -12.07 0.54
N ALA A 429 -14.76 -13.26 0.95
CA ALA A 429 -13.35 -13.63 1.01
C ALA A 429 -12.73 -13.61 -0.38
N TYR A 430 -11.50 -13.10 -0.50
CA TYR A 430 -10.82 -13.00 -1.79
C TYR A 430 -9.35 -13.41 -1.76
N LYS A 431 -8.83 -13.77 -2.94
CA LYS A 431 -7.42 -14.02 -3.21
C LYS A 431 -7.01 -13.28 -4.47
N ILE A 432 -5.79 -12.77 -4.48
CA ILE A 432 -5.24 -11.97 -5.57
C ILE A 432 -3.96 -12.64 -6.10
N GLY A 433 -3.78 -12.58 -7.40
CA GLY A 433 -2.59 -13.08 -8.09
C GLY A 433 -2.73 -14.51 -8.59
N ALA A 434 -1.81 -14.90 -9.47
CA ALA A 434 -1.75 -16.26 -9.98
C ALA A 434 -1.37 -17.23 -8.85
N MET A 435 -2.02 -18.39 -8.82
CA MET A 435 -1.79 -19.39 -7.78
C MET A 435 -1.84 -20.81 -8.36
N SER A 436 -1.34 -21.78 -7.59
CA SER A 436 -1.40 -23.18 -8.01
C SER A 436 -2.85 -23.68 -8.05
N LYS A 437 -3.12 -24.69 -8.89
CA LYS A 437 -4.43 -25.37 -8.92
C LYS A 437 -4.87 -25.86 -7.54
N THR A 438 -3.93 -26.39 -6.74
CA THR A 438 -4.20 -26.83 -5.37
C THR A 438 -4.65 -25.68 -4.48
N THR A 439 -3.94 -24.55 -4.52
CA THR A 439 -4.29 -23.36 -3.73
C THR A 439 -5.66 -22.80 -4.12
N LEU A 440 -5.96 -22.74 -5.41
CA LEU A 440 -7.26 -22.27 -5.88
C LEU A 440 -8.39 -23.25 -5.51
N ARG A 441 -8.13 -24.56 -5.56
CA ARG A 441 -9.07 -25.58 -5.10
C ARG A 441 -9.37 -25.44 -3.60
N ASP A 442 -8.35 -25.28 -2.77
CA ASP A 442 -8.53 -25.11 -1.32
C ASP A 442 -9.33 -23.84 -0.99
N PHE A 443 -9.14 -22.78 -1.79
CA PHE A 443 -9.97 -21.58 -1.70
C PHE A 443 -11.41 -21.85 -2.14
N ALA A 444 -11.60 -22.55 -3.26
CA ALA A 444 -12.91 -22.90 -3.79
C ALA A 444 -13.73 -23.79 -2.84
N GLU A 445 -13.09 -24.72 -2.13
CA GLU A 445 -13.74 -25.53 -1.09
C GLU A 445 -14.22 -24.69 0.10
N ARG A 446 -13.47 -23.64 0.48
CA ARG A 446 -13.91 -22.71 1.53
C ARG A 446 -15.05 -21.80 1.08
N CYS A 447 -15.21 -21.53 -0.21
CA CYS A 447 -16.35 -20.75 -0.71
C CYS A 447 -17.67 -21.56 -0.72
N ARG A 448 -17.60 -22.91 -0.65
CA ARG A 448 -18.76 -23.80 -0.69
C ARG A 448 -19.39 -24.09 0.68
N ASN A 449 -18.58 -24.00 1.74
CA ASN A 449 -19.00 -24.22 3.12
C ASN A 449 -19.31 -22.87 3.78
#